data_AF-F8WYD6-F1
#
_entry.id   AF-F8WYD6-F1
#
_cell.length_a   1.000
_cell.length_b   1.000
_cell.length_c   1.000
_cell.angle_alpha   90.00
_cell.angle_beta   90.00
_cell.angle_gamma   90.00
#
_symmetry.space_group_name_H-M   'P 1'
#
loop_
_entity.id
_entity.type
_entity.pdbx_description
1 polymer ?
#
loop_
_entity_poly.entity_id
_entity_poly.type
_entity_poly.pdbx_seq_one_letter_code
_entity_poly.pdbx_strand_id
1 'polypeptide(L)'
;MKRHLLLFAAFTLLTTSLLAQEYEVPKNYKFESKDAYAAYEPQVKETISWLLDTPLGKEPIKRQEANAFFIAWLTGTPNVSVGVDSRVVDFIKVNPELLMPFMLGWTRYSFDNNYSKDNVLCTKAALETVAAFYRKNRGYLKKDASVEKLEKSIEKGKLEEEIRKKLK
;
A
#
# COMPACT_ATOMS: atom_id res chain seq x y z
N MET A 1 -29.31 12.92 -51.84
CA MET A 1 -28.46 13.74 -50.96
C MET A 1 -29.27 14.18 -49.75
N LYS A 2 -28.70 14.05 -48.54
CA LYS A 2 -29.10 14.79 -47.33
C LYS A 2 -30.47 14.47 -46.69
N ARG A 3 -30.67 13.26 -46.14
CA ARG A 3 -31.59 13.13 -44.97
C ARG A 3 -31.48 11.86 -44.13
N HIS A 4 -30.67 10.88 -44.53
CA HIS A 4 -30.36 9.72 -43.68
C HIS A 4 -28.89 9.67 -43.21
N LEU A 5 -28.08 10.66 -43.62
CA LEU A 5 -26.74 10.89 -43.07
C LEU A 5 -26.76 11.60 -41.69
N LEU A 6 -27.94 11.73 -41.07
CA LEU A 6 -28.15 12.40 -39.79
C LEU A 6 -28.41 11.42 -38.62
N LEU A 7 -28.42 10.10 -38.88
CA LEU A 7 -28.59 9.07 -37.84
C LEU A 7 -27.29 8.38 -37.43
N PHE A 8 -26.14 8.80 -37.97
CA PHE A 8 -24.82 8.23 -37.67
C PHE A 8 -23.93 9.15 -36.80
N ALA A 9 -24.53 10.18 -36.17
CA ALA A 9 -23.80 11.21 -35.43
C ALA A 9 -24.20 11.30 -33.94
N ALA A 10 -24.64 10.18 -33.34
CA ALA A 10 -25.08 10.13 -31.93
C ALA A 10 -24.40 9.02 -31.12
N PHE A 11 -23.18 8.59 -31.47
CA PHE A 11 -22.49 7.53 -30.74
C PHE A 11 -20.98 7.74 -30.55
N THR A 12 -20.52 8.94 -30.26
CA THR A 12 -19.14 9.14 -29.81
C THR A 12 -19.10 10.33 -28.87
N LEU A 13 -19.32 10.09 -27.58
CA LEU A 13 -18.81 10.87 -26.44
C LEU A 13 -19.25 10.16 -25.14
N LEU A 14 -19.02 8.84 -25.06
CA LEU A 14 -18.74 8.22 -23.76
C LEU A 14 -17.28 8.53 -23.47
N THR A 15 -17.00 9.79 -23.13
CA THR A 15 -15.75 10.11 -22.45
C THR A 15 -15.75 9.29 -21.18
N THR A 16 -14.90 8.29 -21.16
CA THR A 16 -14.52 7.59 -19.95
C THR A 16 -14.13 8.64 -18.93
N SER A 17 -15.03 8.91 -17.98
CA SER A 17 -14.71 9.53 -16.71
C SER A 17 -13.80 8.54 -15.96
N LEU A 18 -12.57 8.41 -16.43
CA LEU A 18 -11.52 7.68 -15.74
C LEU A 18 -11.43 8.33 -14.36
N LEU A 19 -11.52 7.48 -13.35
CA LEU A 19 -11.60 7.75 -11.93
C LEU A 19 -10.46 8.67 -11.45
N ALA A 20 -10.56 9.96 -11.75
CA ALA A 20 -9.73 11.02 -11.20
C ALA A 20 -10.44 11.68 -10.01
N GLN A 21 -11.21 10.91 -9.23
CA GLN A 21 -11.59 11.39 -7.91
C GLN A 21 -10.30 11.51 -7.11
N GLU A 22 -9.96 12.76 -6.77
CA GLU A 22 -8.86 13.04 -5.89
C GLU A 22 -9.13 12.32 -4.56
N TYR A 23 -8.17 11.52 -4.11
CA TYR A 23 -8.29 10.80 -2.85
C TYR A 23 -8.47 11.81 -1.73
N GLU A 24 -9.48 11.61 -0.89
CA GLU A 24 -9.72 12.42 0.31
C GLU A 24 -9.52 11.55 1.55
N VAL A 25 -8.77 12.07 2.52
CA VAL A 25 -8.52 11.34 3.76
C VAL A 25 -9.83 11.22 4.54
N PRO A 26 -10.24 10.01 4.98
CA PRO A 26 -11.43 9.86 5.82
C PRO A 26 -11.31 10.68 7.11
N LYS A 27 -12.33 11.49 7.38
CA LYS A 27 -12.42 12.34 8.57
C LYS A 27 -13.51 11.82 9.50
N ASN A 28 -13.39 12.13 10.79
CA ASN A 28 -14.39 11.79 11.82
C ASN A 28 -14.75 10.30 11.85
N TYR A 29 -13.80 9.42 11.51
CA TYR A 29 -14.00 7.98 11.54
C TYR A 29 -14.17 7.48 12.98
N LYS A 30 -14.99 6.44 13.14
CA LYS A 30 -15.28 5.83 14.44
C LYS A 30 -15.15 4.31 14.32
N PHE A 31 -14.15 3.77 15.00
CA PHE A 31 -13.91 2.33 15.03
C PHE A 31 -14.43 1.71 16.33
N GLU A 32 -15.74 1.74 16.52
CA GLU A 32 -16.39 1.35 17.79
C GLU A 32 -16.75 -0.14 17.84
N SER A 33 -16.75 -0.84 16.70
CA SER A 33 -17.13 -2.26 16.60
C SER A 33 -16.38 -2.97 15.48
N LYS A 34 -16.39 -4.31 15.49
CA LYS A 34 -15.81 -5.13 14.41
C LYS A 34 -16.41 -4.78 13.04
N ASP A 35 -17.72 -4.58 12.98
CA ASP A 35 -18.43 -4.22 11.76
C ASP A 35 -18.04 -2.82 11.28
N ALA A 36 -17.77 -1.89 12.20
CA ALA A 36 -17.26 -0.57 11.84
C ALA A 36 -15.88 -0.67 11.17
N TYR A 37 -14.96 -1.50 11.69
CA TYR A 37 -13.67 -1.73 11.03
C TYR A 37 -13.83 -2.29 9.61
N ALA A 38 -14.72 -3.28 9.43
CA ALA A 38 -14.99 -3.87 8.11
C ALA A 38 -15.59 -2.84 7.13
N ALA A 39 -16.49 -1.97 7.60
CA ALA A 39 -17.12 -0.93 6.77
C ALA A 39 -16.12 0.11 6.23
N TYR A 40 -14.98 0.32 6.89
CA TYR A 40 -13.92 1.23 6.46
C TYR A 40 -12.87 0.59 5.54
N GLU A 41 -12.93 -0.71 5.27
CA GLU A 41 -11.94 -1.40 4.43
C GLU A 41 -11.80 -0.81 3.01
N PRO A 42 -12.87 -0.37 2.32
CA PRO A 42 -12.72 0.30 1.02
C PRO A 42 -11.84 1.55 1.12
N GLN A 43 -12.07 2.39 2.13
CA GLN A 43 -11.29 3.61 2.36
C GLN A 43 -9.85 3.28 2.77
N VAL A 44 -9.63 2.22 3.54
CA VAL A 44 -8.28 1.76 3.88
C VAL A 44 -7.51 1.31 2.63
N LYS A 45 -8.17 0.61 1.70
CA LYS A 45 -7.56 0.22 0.41
C LYS A 45 -7.23 1.44 -0.45
N GLU A 46 -8.09 2.45 -0.48
CA GLU A 46 -7.82 3.74 -1.13
C GLU A 46 -6.64 4.47 -0.48
N THR A 47 -6.60 4.54 0.85
CA THR A 47 -5.49 5.12 1.61
C THR A 47 -4.17 4.40 1.34
N ILE A 48 -4.17 3.07 1.34
CA ILE A 48 -2.99 2.26 1.00
C ILE A 48 -2.49 2.61 -0.40
N SER A 49 -3.39 2.64 -1.38
CA SER A 49 -3.04 2.93 -2.77
C SER A 49 -2.46 4.33 -2.89
N TRP A 50 -3.13 5.34 -2.33
CA TRP A 50 -2.65 6.73 -2.37
C TRP A 50 -1.30 6.92 -1.66
N LEU A 51 -1.09 6.29 -0.49
CA LEU A 51 0.17 6.39 0.26
C LEU A 51 1.36 5.78 -0.49
N LEU A 52 1.14 4.67 -1.21
CA LEU A 52 2.15 3.98 -2.01
C LEU A 52 2.38 4.67 -3.38
N ASP A 53 1.34 5.28 -3.95
CA ASP A 53 1.40 5.91 -5.27
C ASP A 53 1.85 7.37 -5.25
N THR A 54 1.60 8.08 -4.15
CA THR A 54 2.03 9.47 -4.01
C THR A 54 3.51 9.50 -3.58
N PRO A 55 4.38 10.33 -4.19
CA PRO A 55 5.76 10.49 -3.74
C PRO A 55 5.84 11.01 -2.30
N LEU A 56 6.89 10.62 -1.57
CA LEU A 56 7.02 10.86 -0.12
C LEU A 56 6.98 12.36 0.23
N GLY A 57 7.62 13.21 -0.59
CA GLY A 57 7.63 14.66 -0.40
C GLY A 57 6.42 15.43 -0.92
N LYS A 58 5.35 14.74 -1.34
CA LYS A 58 4.11 15.39 -1.81
C LYS A 58 3.05 15.37 -0.71
N GLU A 59 2.31 16.48 -0.62
CA GLU A 59 1.17 16.69 0.28
C GLU A 59 1.44 16.23 1.73
N PRO A 60 2.47 16.78 2.41
CA PRO A 60 2.94 16.25 3.69
C PRO A 60 1.86 16.23 4.77
N ILE A 61 0.98 17.23 4.81
CA ILE A 61 -0.15 17.29 5.74
C ILE A 61 -1.14 16.16 5.45
N LYS A 62 -1.59 16.02 4.20
CA LYS A 62 -2.51 14.95 3.77
C LYS A 62 -1.93 13.55 4.02
N ARG A 63 -0.62 13.38 3.81
CA ARG A 63 0.09 12.15 4.12
C ARG A 63 0.10 11.84 5.61
N GLN A 64 0.34 12.84 6.45
CA GLN A 64 0.27 12.68 7.89
C GLN A 64 -1.13 12.22 8.34
N GLU A 65 -2.17 12.85 7.82
CA GLU A 65 -3.57 12.49 8.11
C GLU A 65 -3.90 11.08 7.60
N ALA A 66 -3.48 10.73 6.38
CA ALA A 66 -3.67 9.40 5.79
C ALA A 66 -2.96 8.31 6.60
N ASN A 67 -1.71 8.56 7.03
CA ASN A 67 -0.98 7.68 7.92
C ASN A 67 -1.73 7.49 9.25
N ALA A 68 -2.26 8.56 9.84
CA ALA A 68 -3.00 8.50 11.09
C ALA A 68 -4.27 7.65 10.96
N PHE A 69 -5.06 7.85 9.90
CA PHE A 69 -6.23 7.03 9.60
C PHE A 69 -5.86 5.54 9.44
N PHE A 70 -4.85 5.24 8.63
CA PHE A 70 -4.40 3.87 8.40
C PHE A 70 -3.96 3.18 9.70
N ILE A 71 -3.14 3.86 10.53
CA ILE A 71 -2.66 3.30 11.80
C ILE A 71 -3.80 3.11 12.80
N ALA A 72 -4.74 4.06 12.88
CA ALA A 72 -5.90 3.94 13.77
C ALA A 72 -6.77 2.73 13.36
N TRP A 73 -6.92 2.46 12.06
CA TRP A 73 -7.62 1.27 11.59
C TRP A 73 -6.81 -0.01 11.89
N LEU A 74 -5.53 -0.03 11.52
CA LEU A 74 -4.66 -1.21 11.62
C LEU A 74 -4.48 -1.70 13.05
N THR A 75 -4.40 -0.78 14.01
CA THR A 75 -4.16 -1.12 15.42
C THR A 75 -5.38 -1.69 16.14
N GLY A 76 -6.58 -1.54 15.58
CA GLY A 76 -7.80 -2.04 16.22
C GLY A 76 -8.61 -3.05 15.41
N THR A 77 -8.33 -3.22 14.11
CA THR A 77 -9.00 -4.25 13.31
C THR A 77 -8.72 -5.65 13.87
N PRO A 78 -9.73 -6.53 14.00
CA PRO A 78 -9.51 -7.91 14.45
C PRO A 78 -8.92 -8.83 13.36
N ASN A 79 -8.94 -8.38 12.10
CA ASN A 79 -8.69 -9.26 10.95
C ASN A 79 -7.23 -9.22 10.45
N VAL A 80 -6.51 -8.12 10.69
CA VAL A 80 -5.12 -7.95 10.22
C VAL A 80 -4.22 -7.69 11.41
N SER A 81 -3.11 -8.44 11.48
CA SER A 81 -2.04 -8.20 12.45
C SER A 81 -0.70 -8.24 11.72
N VAL A 82 0.06 -7.15 11.80
CA VAL A 82 1.35 -7.02 11.13
C VAL A 82 2.46 -7.44 12.09
N GLY A 83 3.26 -8.42 11.69
CA GLY A 83 4.46 -8.83 12.41
C GLY A 83 5.67 -7.98 12.01
N VAL A 84 6.30 -7.32 12.97
CA VAL A 84 7.53 -6.54 12.75
C VAL A 84 8.70 -7.25 13.44
N ASP A 85 9.45 -8.04 12.67
CA ASP A 85 10.65 -8.74 13.15
C ASP A 85 11.92 -7.98 12.73
N SER A 86 12.74 -7.60 13.72
CA SER A 86 13.95 -6.78 13.50
C SER A 86 15.00 -7.45 12.61
N ARG A 87 14.96 -8.79 12.44
CA ARG A 87 15.81 -9.55 11.51
C ARG A 87 15.42 -9.32 10.05
N VAL A 88 14.20 -8.84 9.81
CA VAL A 88 13.63 -8.61 8.49
C VAL A 88 13.52 -7.13 8.15
N VAL A 89 13.19 -6.28 9.14
CA VAL A 89 12.99 -4.83 8.93
C VAL A 89 14.22 -3.98 9.28
N ASP A 90 15.43 -4.47 9.04
CA ASP A 90 16.67 -3.78 9.44
C ASP A 90 16.90 -2.43 8.73
N PHE A 91 16.34 -2.25 7.53
CA PHE A 91 16.34 -1.01 6.76
C PHE A 91 15.77 0.20 7.51
N ILE A 92 14.90 0.00 8.52
CA ILE A 92 14.31 1.11 9.29
C ILE A 92 15.37 1.86 10.12
N LYS A 93 16.54 1.26 10.34
CA LYS A 93 17.67 1.93 11.01
C LYS A 93 18.26 3.07 10.17
N VAL A 94 18.18 2.94 8.83
CA VAL A 94 18.68 3.93 7.88
C VAL A 94 17.55 4.83 7.40
N ASN A 95 16.41 4.23 7.06
CA ASN A 95 15.21 4.91 6.57
C ASN A 95 13.97 4.49 7.39
N PRO A 96 13.72 5.11 8.56
CA PRO A 96 12.54 4.82 9.39
C PRO A 96 11.21 4.96 8.65
N GLU A 97 11.16 5.83 7.63
CA GLU A 97 10.00 6.10 6.78
C GLU A 97 9.54 4.85 6.00
N LEU A 98 10.41 3.86 5.82
CA LEU A 98 10.09 2.59 5.14
C LEU A 98 9.26 1.62 5.99
N LEU A 99 9.06 1.90 7.28
CA LEU A 99 8.16 1.09 8.12
C LEU A 99 6.70 1.20 7.65
N MET A 100 6.27 2.39 7.20
CA MET A 100 4.91 2.58 6.69
C MET A 100 4.63 1.72 5.45
N PRO A 101 5.39 1.79 4.34
CA PRO A 101 5.15 0.93 3.17
C PRO A 101 5.27 -0.57 3.48
N PHE A 102 6.05 -0.98 4.48
CA PHE A 102 6.04 -2.35 4.98
C PHE A 102 4.65 -2.74 5.52
N MET A 103 4.09 -1.97 6.45
CA MET A 103 2.76 -2.23 7.03
C MET A 103 1.65 -2.17 5.97
N LEU A 104 1.72 -1.21 5.04
CA LEU A 104 0.77 -1.08 3.93
C LEU A 104 0.81 -2.31 3.01
N GLY A 105 2.01 -2.78 2.64
CA GLY A 105 2.20 -3.95 1.80
C GLY A 105 1.71 -5.25 2.44
N TRP A 106 1.99 -5.43 3.73
CA TRP A 106 1.46 -6.55 4.51
C TRP A 106 -0.08 -6.53 4.54
N THR A 107 -0.65 -5.38 4.88
CA THR A 107 -2.11 -5.22 5.01
C THR A 107 -2.82 -5.48 3.68
N ARG A 108 -2.30 -4.92 2.59
CA ARG A 108 -2.81 -5.17 1.24
C ARG A 108 -2.79 -6.65 0.89
N TYR A 109 -1.67 -7.33 1.12
CA TYR A 109 -1.58 -8.77 0.87
C TYR A 109 -2.58 -9.57 1.70
N SER A 110 -2.74 -9.22 2.98
CA SER A 110 -3.72 -9.86 3.85
C SER A 110 -5.14 -9.71 3.28
N PHE A 111 -5.55 -8.49 2.89
CA PHE A 111 -6.85 -8.26 2.26
C PHE A 111 -7.06 -9.08 0.99
N ASP A 112 -6.10 -9.03 0.07
CA ASP A 112 -6.22 -9.66 -1.24
C ASP A 112 -6.19 -11.20 -1.17
N ASN A 113 -5.84 -11.75 0.00
CA ASN A 113 -5.70 -13.19 0.23
C ASN A 113 -6.53 -13.65 1.43
N ASN A 114 -7.79 -13.18 1.54
CA ASN A 114 -8.75 -13.63 2.56
C ASN A 114 -8.25 -13.49 4.01
N TYR A 115 -7.66 -12.35 4.33
CA TYR A 115 -7.04 -12.05 5.62
C TYR A 115 -5.96 -13.06 6.01
N SER A 116 -5.09 -13.39 5.04
CA SER A 116 -4.01 -14.35 5.25
C SER A 116 -3.17 -13.99 6.49
N LYS A 117 -2.89 -15.03 7.28
CA LYS A 117 -2.04 -15.00 8.47
C LYS A 117 -0.70 -15.69 8.23
N ASP A 118 -0.38 -16.03 6.98
CA ASP A 118 0.93 -16.57 6.63
C ASP A 118 1.97 -15.46 6.75
N ASN A 119 2.68 -15.45 7.88
CA ASN A 119 3.70 -14.45 8.17
C ASN A 119 4.78 -14.40 7.09
N VAL A 120 5.13 -15.52 6.44
CA VAL A 120 6.17 -15.52 5.40
C VAL A 120 5.67 -14.80 4.16
N LEU A 121 4.46 -15.12 3.70
CA LEU A 121 3.90 -14.51 2.49
C LEU A 121 3.54 -13.04 2.70
N CYS A 122 2.97 -12.68 3.85
CA CYS A 122 2.71 -11.28 4.19
C CYS A 122 4.01 -10.48 4.31
N THR A 123 5.04 -11.03 4.95
CA THR A 123 6.37 -10.41 5.02
C THR A 123 6.97 -10.20 3.64
N LYS A 124 6.86 -11.20 2.76
CA LYS A 124 7.37 -11.13 1.39
C LYS A 124 6.71 -9.97 0.63
N ALA A 125 5.39 -9.90 0.64
CA ALA A 125 4.65 -8.81 -0.02
C ALA A 125 4.97 -7.43 0.58
N ALA A 126 5.17 -7.36 1.90
CA ALA A 126 5.60 -6.13 2.58
C ALA A 126 6.99 -5.67 2.12
N LEU A 127 7.95 -6.58 2.03
CA LEU A 127 9.31 -6.27 1.56
C LEU A 127 9.36 -5.90 0.07
N GLU A 128 8.60 -6.59 -0.78
CA GLU A 128 8.45 -6.22 -2.19
C GLU A 128 7.85 -4.82 -2.33
N THR A 129 6.88 -4.47 -1.47
CA THR A 129 6.30 -3.13 -1.41
C THR A 129 7.33 -2.09 -0.96
N VAL A 130 8.16 -2.39 0.05
CA VAL A 130 9.26 -1.52 0.49
C VAL A 130 10.25 -1.27 -0.63
N ALA A 131 10.70 -2.31 -1.33
CA ALA A 131 11.65 -2.18 -2.44
C ALA A 131 11.08 -1.30 -3.57
N ALA A 132 9.82 -1.52 -3.95
CA ALA A 132 9.14 -0.70 -4.94
C ALA A 132 9.01 0.77 -4.51
N PHE A 133 8.58 1.00 -3.26
CA PHE A 133 8.42 2.34 -2.71
C PHE A 133 9.76 3.08 -2.61
N TYR A 134 10.80 2.39 -2.14
CA TYR A 134 12.16 2.94 -2.03
C TYR A 134 12.71 3.39 -3.38
N ARG A 135 12.58 2.54 -4.41
CA ARG A 135 12.97 2.87 -5.79
C ARG A 135 12.26 4.11 -6.33
N LYS A 136 10.95 4.23 -6.09
CA LYS A 136 10.15 5.40 -6.51
C LYS A 136 10.50 6.69 -5.76
N ASN A 137 11.02 6.57 -4.54
CA ASN A 137 11.27 7.69 -3.62
C ASN A 137 12.76 7.90 -3.30
N ARG A 138 13.69 7.42 -4.14
CA ARG A 138 15.14 7.55 -3.93
C ARG A 138 15.59 9.00 -3.64
N GLY A 139 14.94 9.98 -4.25
CA GLY A 139 15.24 11.41 -4.02
C GLY A 139 14.88 11.93 -2.61
N TYR A 140 14.09 11.19 -1.84
CA TYR A 140 13.66 11.54 -0.49
C TYR A 140 14.24 10.64 0.60
N LEU A 141 14.99 9.60 0.22
CA LEU A 141 15.44 8.55 1.13
C LEU A 141 16.96 8.40 1.05
N LYS A 142 17.58 7.97 2.16
CA LYS A 142 19.01 7.72 2.21
C LYS A 142 19.35 6.47 1.39
N LYS A 143 20.54 6.46 0.79
CA LYS A 143 21.10 5.26 0.18
C LYS A 143 21.22 4.16 1.24
N ASP A 144 20.69 2.98 0.94
CA ASP A 144 20.54 1.90 1.90
C ASP A 144 20.92 0.55 1.28
N ALA A 145 22.07 0.02 1.70
CA ALA A 145 22.59 -1.25 1.21
C ALA A 145 21.69 -2.44 1.58
N SER A 146 20.92 -2.34 2.67
CA SER A 146 20.00 -3.41 3.08
C SER A 146 18.84 -3.54 2.08
N VAL A 147 18.29 -2.41 1.62
CA VAL A 147 17.22 -2.40 0.61
C VAL A 147 17.76 -2.77 -0.78
N GLU A 148 18.97 -2.36 -1.14
CA GLU A 148 19.62 -2.79 -2.39
C GLU A 148 19.90 -4.31 -2.40
N LYS A 149 20.23 -4.91 -1.25
CA LYS A 149 20.35 -6.36 -1.11
C LYS A 149 18.99 -7.05 -1.21
N LEU A 150 17.94 -6.44 -0.65
CA LEU A 150 16.57 -6.91 -0.77
C LEU A 150 16.13 -6.95 -2.24
N GLU A 151 16.34 -5.87 -3.01
CA GLU A 151 16.04 -5.81 -4.46
C GLU A 151 16.69 -6.98 -5.22
N LYS A 152 17.98 -7.25 -4.98
CA LYS A 152 18.70 -8.40 -5.58
C LYS A 152 18.11 -9.76 -5.19
N SER A 153 17.57 -9.88 -3.98
CA SER A 153 16.99 -11.13 -3.47
C SER A 153 15.62 -11.40 -4.10
N ILE A 154 14.86 -10.33 -4.37
CA ILE A 154 13.61 -10.36 -5.16
C ILE A 154 13.92 -10.79 -6.60
N GLU A 155 14.86 -10.13 -7.28
CA GLU A 155 15.24 -10.43 -8.67
C GLU A 155 15.69 -11.89 -8.86
N LYS A 156 16.37 -12.46 -7.86
CA LYS A 156 16.84 -13.85 -7.88
C LYS A 156 15.79 -14.87 -7.46
N GLY A 157 14.59 -14.44 -7.07
CA GLY A 157 13.53 -15.33 -6.56
C GLY A 157 13.86 -16.01 -5.22
N LYS A 158 14.80 -15.45 -4.44
CA LYS A 158 15.28 -16.06 -3.18
C LYS A 158 14.63 -15.49 -1.92
N LEU A 159 13.89 -14.38 -2.05
CA LEU A 159 13.36 -13.63 -0.91
C LEU A 159 12.56 -14.51 0.07
N GLU A 160 11.65 -15.35 -0.44
CA GLU A 160 10.81 -16.18 0.41
C GLU A 160 11.60 -17.19 1.24
N GLU A 161 12.59 -17.84 0.63
CA GLU A 161 13.48 -18.78 1.32
C GLU A 161 14.28 -18.08 2.43
N GLU A 162 14.79 -16.88 2.15
CA GLU A 162 15.52 -16.07 3.12
C GLU A 162 14.64 -15.64 4.29
N ILE A 163 13.39 -15.24 4.04
CA ILE A 163 12.41 -14.93 5.09
C ILE A 163 12.15 -16.16 5.95
N ARG A 164 11.91 -17.33 5.34
CA ARG A 164 11.69 -18.59 6.09
C ARG A 164 12.86 -18.92 7.00
N LYS A 165 14.10 -18.65 6.58
CA LYS A 165 15.29 -18.85 7.43
C LYS A 165 15.36 -17.84 8.57
N LYS A 166 14.98 -16.59 8.31
CA LYS A 166 15.00 -15.50 9.30
C LYS A 166 13.90 -15.61 10.34
N LEU A 167 12.74 -16.18 10.00
CA LEU A 167 11.58 -16.29 10.90
C LEU A 167 11.49 -17.62 11.66
N LYS A 168 12.41 -18.56 11.38
CA LYS A 168 12.67 -19.70 12.26
C LYS A 168 13.35 -19.25 13.54
#